data_AF-A0AA38CCZ3-F1
#
_entry.id   AF-A0AA38CCZ3-F1
#
_cell.length_a   1.000
_cell.length_b   1.000
_cell.length_c   1.000
_cell.angle_alpha   90.00
_cell.angle_beta   90.00
_cell.angle_gamma   90.00
#
_symmetry.space_group_name_H-M   'P 1'
#
loop_
_entity.id
_entity.type
_entity.pdbx_description
1 polymer ?
#
loop_
_entity_poly.entity_id
_entity_poly.type
_entity_poly.pdbx_seq_one_letter_code
_entity_poly.pdbx_strand_id
1 'polypeptide(L)'
;YMVHCYNKNGLCGVAFMDNNYPVRSAFSVINKVLDEYQQNFGDSWRTIQSDANQSWPYLDDALTKFQDPGEADKLLKIQRDLDETKIILHKTIDSVLARGEKLDSLVEKSSDLSMASQ
;
A
#
# COMPACT_ATOMS: atom_id res chain seq x y z
N TYR A 1 -5.22 8.88 -10.24
CA TYR A 1 -4.88 7.91 -9.19
C TYR A 1 -3.38 7.69 -9.18
N MET A 2 -2.80 7.79 -7.99
CA MET A 2 -1.43 7.41 -7.70
C MET A 2 -1.43 6.17 -6.82
N VAL A 3 -0.44 5.31 -7.02
CA VAL A 3 -0.24 4.11 -6.20
C VAL A 3 1.03 4.30 -5.41
N HIS A 4 0.91 4.17 -4.09
CA HIS A 4 2.03 4.25 -3.16
C HIS A 4 2.28 2.86 -2.60
N CYS A 5 3.52 2.38 -2.69
CA CYS A 5 3.93 1.10 -2.13
C CYS A 5 5.12 1.28 -1.20
N TYR A 6 5.11 0.56 -0.07
CA TYR A 6 6.21 0.57 0.88
C TYR A 6 6.47 -0.84 1.39
N ASN A 7 7.73 -1.28 1.33
CA ASN A 7 8.17 -2.60 1.77
C ASN A 7 9.06 -2.47 3.01
N LYS A 8 8.67 -3.15 4.08
CA LYS A 8 9.41 -3.26 5.33
C LYS A 8 9.78 -4.72 5.57
N ASN A 9 11.02 -5.09 5.23
CA ASN A 9 11.60 -6.43 5.49
C ASN A 9 10.76 -7.61 4.96
N GLY A 10 10.11 -7.42 3.80
CA GLY A 10 9.28 -8.41 3.12
C GLY A 10 7.77 -8.21 3.30
N LEU A 11 7.34 -7.41 4.30
CA LEU A 11 5.96 -7.01 4.45
C LEU A 11 5.71 -5.73 3.63
N CYS A 12 4.78 -5.79 2.67
CA CYS A 12 4.50 -4.69 1.76
C CYS A 12 3.09 -4.13 1.99
N GLY A 13 3.00 -2.80 2.10
CA GLY A 13 1.73 -2.08 2.10
C GLY A 13 1.57 -1.30 0.79
N VAL A 14 0.37 -1.37 0.20
CA VAL A 14 0.02 -0.67 -1.04
C VAL A 14 -1.24 0.16 -0.80
N ALA A 15 -1.22 1.42 -1.21
CA ALA A 15 -2.36 2.31 -1.13
C ALA A 15 -2.63 2.98 -2.48
N PHE A 16 -3.90 2.99 -2.87
CA PHE A 16 -4.40 3.68 -4.05
C PHE A 16 -5.04 4.98 -3.59
N MET A 17 -4.55 6.11 -4.10
CA MET A 17 -4.99 7.44 -3.67
C MET A 17 -5.19 8.37 -4.87
N ASP A 18 -5.97 9.42 -4.67
CA ASP A 18 -6.10 10.49 -5.66
C ASP A 18 -4.83 11.33 -5.74
N ASN A 19 -4.61 11.96 -6.90
CA ASN A 19 -3.43 12.79 -7.14
C ASN A 19 -3.35 14.01 -6.19
N ASN A 20 -4.48 14.40 -5.60
CA ASN A 20 -4.56 15.52 -4.66
C ASN A 20 -4.22 15.11 -3.21
N TYR A 21 -4.11 13.81 -2.93
CA TYR A 21 -3.70 13.33 -1.61
C TYR A 21 -2.18 13.49 -1.44
N PRO A 22 -1.70 14.14 -0.37
CA PRO A 22 -0.28 14.39 -0.20
C PRO A 22 0.53 13.09 -0.09
N VAL A 23 1.58 12.98 -0.92
CA VAL A 23 2.46 11.79 -0.97
C VAL A 23 3.06 11.47 0.40
N ARG A 24 3.44 12.50 1.17
CA ARG A 24 4.00 12.32 2.53
C ARG A 24 2.99 11.65 3.46
N SER A 25 1.77 12.18 3.50
CA SER A 25 0.66 11.64 4.29
C SER A 25 0.35 10.21 3.87
N ALA A 26 0.41 9.89 2.57
CA ALA A 26 0.19 8.54 2.04
C ALA A 26 1.19 7.52 2.63
N PHE A 27 2.48 7.85 2.58
CA PHE A 27 3.52 6.98 3.15
C PHE A 27 3.44 6.86 4.68
N SER A 28 3.03 7.92 5.37
CA SER A 28 2.81 7.87 6.82
C SER A 28 1.68 6.93 7.21
N VAL A 29 0.58 6.95 6.45
CA VAL A 29 -0.54 6.01 6.65
C VAL A 29 -0.07 4.57 6.40
N ILE A 30 0.61 4.30 5.28
CA ILE A 30 1.11 2.95 4.98
C ILE A 30 2.04 2.45 6.09
N ASN A 31 3.00 3.26 6.54
CA ASN A 31 3.88 2.88 7.64
C ASN A 31 3.12 2.58 8.92
N LYS A 32 2.16 3.43 9.28
CA LYS A 32 1.36 3.23 10.49
C LYS A 32 0.56 1.93 10.44
N VAL A 33 -0.07 1.64 9.30
CA VAL A 33 -0.82 0.41 9.08
C VAL A 33 0.11 -0.80 9.17
N LEU A 34 1.28 -0.76 8.55
CA LEU A 34 2.25 -1.87 8.64
C LEU A 34 2.77 -2.10 10.07
N ASP A 35 3.02 -1.03 10.82
CA ASP A 35 3.44 -1.14 12.22
C ASP A 35 2.36 -1.78 13.10
N GLU A 36 1.10 -1.37 12.92
CA GLU A 36 -0.04 -1.94 13.64
C GLU A 36 -0.30 -3.39 13.23
N TYR A 37 -0.13 -3.72 11.95
CA TYR A 37 -0.22 -5.10 11.48
C TYR A 37 0.86 -5.97 12.15
N GLN A 38 2.11 -5.52 12.16
CA GLN A 38 3.21 -6.25 12.80
C GLN A 38 3.01 -6.38 14.31
N GLN A 39 2.42 -5.38 14.98
CA GLN A 39 2.11 -5.47 16.42
C GLN A 39 0.99 -6.47 16.73
N ASN A 40 -0.05 -6.54 15.89
CA ASN A 40 -1.20 -7.42 16.12
C ASN A 40 -0.98 -8.86 15.64
N PHE A 41 -0.27 -9.04 14.52
CA PHE A 41 -0.13 -10.33 13.85
C PHE A 41 1.31 -10.87 13.82
N GLY A 42 2.29 -10.07 14.26
CA GLY A 42 3.70 -10.47 14.28
C GLY A 42 4.21 -10.87 12.90
N ASP A 43 5.01 -11.93 12.86
CA ASP A 43 5.58 -12.48 11.62
C ASP A 43 4.73 -13.61 11.01
N SER A 44 3.46 -13.76 11.40
CA SER A 44 2.57 -14.81 10.88
C SER A 44 2.41 -14.76 9.35
N TRP A 45 2.52 -13.57 8.76
CA TRP A 45 2.49 -13.37 7.31
C TRP A 45 3.61 -14.11 6.56
N ARG A 46 4.72 -14.44 7.21
CA ARG A 46 5.87 -15.12 6.56
C ARG A 46 5.58 -16.56 6.16
N THR A 47 4.59 -17.20 6.79
CA THR A 47 4.24 -18.61 6.54
C THR A 47 3.01 -18.75 5.64
N ILE A 48 2.38 -17.65 5.24
CA ILE A 48 1.22 -17.64 4.35
C ILE A 48 1.68 -17.99 2.93
N GLN A 49 1.05 -19.00 2.33
CA GLN A 49 1.39 -19.50 0.99
C GLN A 49 0.30 -19.24 -0.05
N SER A 50 -0.89 -18.82 0.38
CA SER A 50 -2.04 -18.57 -0.48
C SER A 50 -2.73 -17.29 -0.06
N ASP A 51 -3.40 -16.63 -1.00
CA ASP A 51 -4.16 -15.42 -0.73
C ASP A 51 -5.22 -15.68 0.34
N ALA A 52 -5.21 -14.87 1.38
CA ALA A 52 -6.11 -14.98 2.51
C ALA A 52 -6.75 -13.62 2.79
N ASN A 53 -8.07 -13.60 2.89
CA ASN A 53 -8.80 -12.39 3.27
C ASN A 53 -8.88 -12.33 4.81
N GLN A 54 -7.93 -11.63 5.42
CA GLN A 54 -7.86 -11.51 6.87
C GLN A 54 -8.70 -10.31 7.32
N SER A 55 -9.83 -10.59 7.98
CA SER A 55 -10.64 -9.53 8.59
C SER A 55 -9.80 -8.79 9.63
N TRP A 56 -9.63 -7.49 9.44
CA TRP A 56 -8.84 -6.63 10.31
C TRP A 56 -9.55 -5.28 10.48
N PRO A 57 -10.41 -5.13 11.50
CA PRO A 57 -11.26 -3.94 11.67
C PRO A 57 -10.48 -2.62 11.73
N TYR A 58 -9.24 -2.65 12.24
CA TYR A 58 -8.37 -1.49 12.27
C TYR A 58 -8.08 -0.94 10.86
N LEU A 59 -8.00 -1.80 9.84
CA LEU A 59 -7.77 -1.35 8.46
C LEU A 59 -8.94 -0.51 7.95
N ASP A 60 -10.16 -0.95 8.22
CA ASP A 60 -11.39 -0.23 7.81
C ASP A 60 -11.50 1.12 8.53
N ASP A 61 -11.18 1.15 9.82
CA ASP A 61 -11.13 2.38 10.62
C ASP A 61 -10.04 3.33 10.12
N ALA A 62 -8.86 2.81 9.80
CA ALA A 62 -7.75 3.58 9.26
C ALA A 62 -8.10 4.18 7.90
N LEU A 63 -8.73 3.40 7.01
CA LEU A 63 -9.18 3.87 5.70
C LEU A 63 -10.15 5.04 5.81
N THR A 64 -11.07 5.00 6.77
CA THR A 64 -12.04 6.07 7.00
C THR A 64 -11.37 7.30 7.64
N LYS A 65 -10.54 7.08 8.66
CA LYS A 65 -9.89 8.16 9.43
C LYS A 65 -8.90 8.95 8.58
N PHE A 66 -8.12 8.28 7.75
CA PHE A 66 -7.06 8.91 6.96
C PHE A 66 -7.53 9.42 5.60
N GLN A 67 -8.85 9.45 5.32
CA GLN A 67 -9.39 10.23 4.22
C GLN A 67 -9.04 11.73 4.37
N ASP A 68 -8.97 12.23 5.61
CA ASP A 68 -8.45 13.56 5.91
C ASP A 68 -6.91 13.53 6.05
N PRO A 69 -6.14 14.17 5.14
CA PRO A 69 -4.69 14.25 5.25
C PRO A 69 -4.21 14.90 6.57
N GLY A 70 -5.02 15.77 7.19
CA GLY A 70 -4.68 16.42 8.45
C GLY A 70 -4.56 15.43 9.63
N GLU A 71 -5.27 14.30 9.59
CA GLU A 71 -5.12 13.22 10.58
C GLU A 71 -3.82 12.43 10.36
N ALA A 72 -3.42 12.24 9.11
CA ALA A 72 -2.15 11.61 8.76
C ALA A 72 -0.94 12.51 9.12
N ASP A 73 -1.09 13.83 9.04
CA ASP A 73 -0.05 14.79 9.42
C ASP A 73 0.31 14.74 10.92
N LYS A 74 -0.63 14.31 11.77
CA LYS A 74 -0.35 14.05 13.19
C LYS A 74 0.62 12.87 13.37
N LEU A 75 0.61 11.89 12.45
CA LEU A 75 1.59 10.80 12.42
C LEU A 75 2.97 11.30 11.98
N LEU A 76 3.00 12.19 10.98
CA LEU A 76 4.24 12.79 10.45
C LEU A 76 5.06 13.53 11.53
N LYS A 77 4.40 14.18 12.49
CA LYS A 77 5.11 14.86 13.60
C LYS A 77 5.93 13.91 14.47
N ILE A 78 5.60 12.62 14.49
CA ILE A 78 6.27 11.60 15.30
C ILE A 78 7.38 10.92 14.49
N GLN A 79 7.21 10.74 13.18
CA GLN A 79 8.18 10.12 12.28
C GLN A 79 9.05 11.17 11.56
N ARG A 80 10.05 11.72 12.27
CA ARG A 80 11.17 12.47 11.64
C ARG A 80 12.03 11.60 10.72
N ASP A 81 11.93 10.28 10.83
CA ASP A 81 12.76 9.31 10.09
C ASP A 81 12.28 9.07 8.64
N LEU A 82 11.11 9.60 8.25
CA LEU A 82 10.63 9.48 6.87
C LEU A 82 11.46 10.29 5.86
N ASP A 83 12.17 11.34 6.31
CA ASP A 83 13.02 12.17 5.44
C ASP A 83 14.23 11.39 4.87
N GLU A 84 14.60 10.24 5.43
CA GLU A 84 15.61 9.32 4.85
C GLU A 84 15.03 8.27 3.90
N THR A 85 13.70 8.14 3.82
CA THR A 85 13.09 7.28 2.80
C THR A 85 13.32 7.97 1.47
N LYS A 86 14.39 7.58 0.77
CA LYS A 86 14.66 7.98 -0.61
C LYS A 86 13.44 7.56 -1.44
N ILE A 87 12.45 8.44 -1.58
CA ILE A 87 11.28 8.22 -2.42
C ILE A 87 11.83 8.15 -3.84
N ILE A 88 12.16 6.95 -4.30
CA ILE A 88 12.60 6.74 -5.67
C ILE A 88 11.37 6.98 -6.53
N LEU A 89 11.45 8.09 -7.26
CA LEU A 89 10.42 8.66 -8.11
C LEU A 89 9.64 7.63 -8.94
N HIS A 90 8.35 7.95 -9.07
CA HIS A 90 7.39 7.47 -10.06
C HIS A 90 8.03 6.90 -11.32
N LYS A 91 8.05 5.57 -11.40
CA LYS A 91 8.14 4.84 -12.65
C LYS A 91 6.72 4.63 -13.16
N THR A 92 6.44 4.98 -14.41
CA THR A 92 5.17 4.57 -15.04
C THR A 92 5.08 3.05 -14.94
N ILE A 93 3.88 2.51 -14.77
CA ILE A 93 3.67 1.07 -14.60
C ILE A 93 4.36 0.26 -15.72
N ASP A 94 4.37 0.79 -16.95
CA ASP A 94 5.10 0.26 -18.11
C ASP A 94 6.59 -0.01 -17.83
N SER A 95 7.25 0.88 -17.10
CA SER A 95 8.68 0.78 -16.78
C SER A 95 9.00 -0.18 -15.63
N VAL A 96 8.01 -0.59 -14.84
CA VAL A 96 8.11 -1.70 -13.88
C VAL A 96 7.81 -3.04 -14.59
N LEU A 97 6.80 -3.06 -15.45
CA LEU A 97 6.36 -4.23 -16.22
C LEU A 97 7.38 -4.68 -17.28
N ALA A 98 8.11 -3.75 -17.91
CA ALA A 98 9.12 -4.06 -18.93
C ALA A 98 10.29 -4.94 -18.45
N ARG A 99 10.46 -5.13 -17.13
CA ARG A 99 11.53 -5.95 -16.56
C ARG A 99 11.07 -7.39 -16.21
N GLY A 100 9.77 -7.68 -16.28
CA GLY A 100 9.17 -8.90 -15.71
C GLY A 100 8.48 -9.82 -16.71
N GLU A 101 7.36 -9.40 -17.32
CA GLU A 101 6.52 -10.29 -18.14
C GLU A 101 5.74 -9.48 -19.19
N LYS A 102 5.39 -10.12 -20.32
CA LYS A 102 4.62 -9.50 -21.41
C LYS A 102 3.25 -9.06 -20.90
N LEU A 103 2.94 -7.76 -21.09
CA LEU A 103 1.70 -7.09 -20.66
C LEU A 103 0.42 -7.87 -20.98
N ASP A 104 0.43 -8.61 -22.09
CA ASP A 104 -0.68 -9.41 -22.58
C ASP A 104 -1.21 -10.42 -21.55
N SER A 105 -0.32 -11.02 -20.73
CA SER A 105 -0.70 -12.06 -19.76
C SER A 105 -1.36 -11.52 -18.48
N LEU A 106 -1.10 -10.26 -18.09
CA LEU A 106 -1.78 -9.63 -16.95
C LEU A 106 -3.15 -9.08 -17.33
N VAL A 107 -3.30 -8.58 -18.56
CA VAL A 107 -4.59 -8.09 -19.08
C VAL A 107 -5.61 -9.23 -19.11
N GLU A 108 -5.18 -10.43 -19.51
CA GLU A 108 -6.01 -11.63 -19.54
C GLU A 108 -6.50 -12.08 -18.14
N LYS A 109 -5.68 -11.90 -17.09
CA LYS A 109 -6.12 -12.14 -15.69
C LYS A 109 -6.99 -11.01 -15.14
N SER A 110 -6.87 -9.78 -15.65
CA SER A 110 -7.71 -8.65 -15.24
C SER A 110 -9.14 -8.77 -15.77
N SER A 111 -9.35 -9.39 -16.93
CA SER A 111 -10.69 -9.67 -17.47
C SER A 111 -11.53 -10.56 -16.54
N ASP A 112 -10.90 -11.52 -15.87
CA ASP A 112 -11.58 -12.40 -14.90
C ASP A 112 -12.13 -11.62 -13.70
N LEU A 113 -11.41 -10.59 -13.24
CA LEU A 113 -11.84 -9.75 -12.11
C LEU A 113 -12.99 -8.81 -12.48
N SER A 114 -13.00 -8.29 -13.72
CA SER A 114 -14.11 -7.48 -14.24
C SER A 114 -15.39 -8.28 -14.46
N MET A 115 -15.30 -9.57 -14.82
CA MET A 115 -16.47 -10.44 -14.97
C MET A 115 -17.10 -10.82 -13.62
N ALA A 116 -16.34 -10.83 -12.53
CA ALA A 116 -16.85 -11.09 -11.18
C ALA A 116 -17.55 -9.88 -10.53
N SER A 117 -17.48 -8.70 -11.17
CA SER A 117 -18.01 -7.44 -10.64
C SER A 117 -19.28 -6.94 -11.36
N GLN A 118 -19.91 -7.80 -12.18
CA GLN A 118 -21.17 -7.49 -12.88
C GLN A 118 -22.38 -8.17 -12.25
#